data_AF-A0A120I0M1-F1
#
_entry.id   AF-A0A120I0M1-F1
#
_cell.length_a   1.000
_cell.length_b   1.000
_cell.length_c   1.000
_cell.angle_alpha   90.00
_cell.angle_beta   90.00
_cell.angle_gamma   90.00
#
_symmetry.space_group_name_H-M   'P 1'
#
loop_
_entity.id
_entity.type
_entity.pdbx_description
1 polymer ?
#
loop_
_entity_poly.entity_id
_entity_poly.type
_entity_poly.pdbx_seq_one_letter_code
_entity_poly.pdbx_strand_id
1 'polypeptide(L)'
;MIETIELLSALGDGLITRSALRSAGLSSERIVQCLQRGLLRRVRPGVYVSGPLWAALWPEQQHRLLVRATLLLAEREWVVSHLSAAAMHGLGTIGGWPSTVHVSDPEARGGASSAHITVHRGAPGPDTVLIDGILVTSLPRTLADVAASEPLSRAVPAIDAGLRMVRESAGTSGAAQGLAWRSAEMGSAQSVAEEGMRDHVHAELERAAPRRGYRQAELAIAFASGLAGSVGESLTRVRFHEHGFEIPELQVTLARSDAGEADLDFLWRGIRKAGEYDGKFKYTRGAIVKPGQDPGEIVFSEKRREDALRPQLNSMTRWVWDVVFPPLAFLRFTREAGVPLASPVRGRRGESTRSRFVVG
;
A
#
# COMPACT_ATOMS: atom_id res chain seq x y z
N MET A 1 -10.41 25.60 -26.53
CA MET A 1 -9.66 24.33 -26.67
C MET A 1 -9.39 23.70 -25.31
N ILE A 2 -8.68 24.38 -24.41
CA ILE A 2 -8.46 23.89 -23.03
C ILE A 2 -9.81 23.66 -22.34
N GLU A 3 -10.72 24.63 -22.42
CA GLU A 3 -12.09 24.50 -21.90
C GLU A 3 -12.85 23.28 -22.45
N THR A 4 -12.69 22.98 -23.75
CA THR A 4 -13.30 21.80 -24.38
C THR A 4 -12.71 20.51 -23.81
N ILE A 5 -11.39 20.44 -23.62
CA ILE A 5 -10.70 19.28 -23.04
C ILE A 5 -11.13 19.10 -21.58
N GLU A 6 -11.18 20.17 -20.79
CA GLU A 6 -11.60 20.13 -19.39
C GLU A 6 -13.07 19.70 -19.24
N LEU A 7 -13.96 20.22 -20.09
CA LEU A 7 -15.37 19.79 -20.12
C LEU A 7 -15.50 18.30 -20.46
N LEU A 8 -14.82 17.84 -21.52
CA LEU A 8 -14.82 16.42 -21.89
C LEU A 8 -14.20 15.53 -20.82
N SER A 9 -13.14 16.02 -20.15
CA SER A 9 -12.50 15.34 -19.02
C SER A 9 -13.49 15.18 -17.88
N ALA A 10 -14.20 16.24 -17.49
CA ALA A 10 -15.20 16.18 -16.43
C ALA A 10 -16.35 15.22 -16.75
N LEU A 11 -16.84 15.21 -17.99
CA LEU A 11 -17.94 14.32 -18.41
C LEU A 11 -17.57 12.84 -18.46
N GLY A 12 -16.29 12.50 -18.60
CA GLY A 12 -15.79 11.12 -18.62
C GLY A 12 -15.05 10.71 -17.36
N ASP A 13 -15.25 11.44 -16.25
CA ASP A 13 -14.53 11.33 -14.97
C ASP A 13 -13.00 11.19 -15.16
N GLY A 14 -12.42 12.05 -15.99
CA GLY A 14 -11.01 12.13 -16.31
C GLY A 14 -10.59 11.45 -17.62
N LEU A 15 -11.42 10.60 -18.22
CA LEU A 15 -11.11 9.95 -19.50
C LEU A 15 -11.84 10.63 -20.66
N ILE A 16 -11.12 10.79 -21.77
CA ILE A 16 -11.63 11.40 -22.99
C ILE A 16 -11.43 10.42 -24.14
N THR A 17 -12.51 10.00 -24.79
CA THR A 17 -12.44 9.12 -25.96
C THR A 17 -12.11 9.90 -27.24
N ARG A 18 -11.53 9.22 -28.23
CA ARG A 18 -11.32 9.78 -29.56
C ARG A 18 -12.65 10.20 -30.20
N SER A 19 -13.71 9.43 -30.01
CA SER A 19 -15.03 9.78 -30.55
C SER A 19 -15.56 11.07 -29.92
N ALA A 20 -15.40 11.26 -28.59
CA ALA A 20 -15.81 12.48 -27.91
C ALA A 20 -15.05 13.71 -28.43
N LEU A 21 -13.73 13.60 -28.63
CA LEU A 21 -12.93 14.68 -29.22
C LEU A 21 -13.41 15.03 -30.64
N ARG A 22 -13.77 14.03 -31.43
CA ARG A 22 -14.30 14.22 -32.80
C ARG A 22 -15.65 14.88 -32.82
N SER A 23 -16.57 14.41 -31.98
CA SER A 23 -17.90 15.00 -31.83
C SER A 23 -17.83 16.45 -31.35
N ALA A 24 -16.79 16.80 -30.57
CA ALA A 24 -16.50 18.17 -30.16
C ALA A 24 -15.75 19.01 -31.23
N GLY A 25 -15.54 18.50 -32.44
CA GLY A 25 -14.94 19.23 -33.56
C GLY A 25 -13.41 19.23 -33.62
N LEU A 26 -12.72 18.38 -32.85
CA LEU A 26 -11.25 18.28 -32.91
C LEU A 26 -10.82 17.28 -34.00
N SER A 27 -10.03 17.76 -34.97
CA SER A 27 -9.48 16.95 -36.06
C SER A 27 -8.31 16.04 -35.62
N SER A 28 -7.83 15.15 -36.51
CA SER A 28 -6.67 14.27 -36.23
C SER A 28 -5.45 15.11 -35.87
N GLU A 29 -5.21 16.12 -36.70
CA GLU A 29 -4.05 17.00 -36.65
C GLU A 29 -4.07 17.80 -35.34
N ARG A 30 -5.25 18.30 -34.95
CA ARG A 30 -5.44 19.00 -33.68
C ARG A 30 -5.20 18.09 -32.47
N ILE A 31 -5.67 16.84 -32.51
CA ILE A 31 -5.39 15.87 -31.43
C ILE A 31 -3.90 15.61 -31.31
N VAL A 32 -3.18 15.40 -32.42
CA VAL A 32 -1.72 15.23 -32.43
C VAL A 32 -1.01 16.45 -31.87
N GLN A 33 -1.45 17.66 -32.25
CA GLN A 33 -0.90 18.91 -31.71
C GLN A 33 -1.11 19.02 -30.19
N CYS A 34 -2.28 18.65 -29.68
CA CYS A 34 -2.55 18.63 -28.23
C CYS A 34 -1.65 17.65 -27.48
N LEU A 35 -1.37 16.47 -28.06
CA LEU A 35 -0.42 15.51 -27.49
C LEU A 35 1.01 16.07 -27.44
N GLN A 36 1.47 16.67 -28.54
CA GLN A 36 2.81 17.27 -28.62
C GLN A 36 3.00 18.44 -27.64
N ARG A 37 1.94 19.21 -27.39
CA ARG A 37 1.94 20.32 -26.42
C ARG A 37 1.70 19.88 -24.98
N GLY A 38 1.48 18.60 -24.72
CA GLY A 38 1.18 18.08 -23.39
C GLY A 38 -0.18 18.52 -22.84
N LEU A 39 -1.11 18.99 -23.68
CA LEU A 39 -2.49 19.30 -23.30
C LEU A 39 -3.35 18.03 -23.17
N LEU A 40 -3.01 17.00 -23.94
CA LEU A 40 -3.55 15.66 -23.81
C LEU A 40 -2.42 14.68 -23.55
N ARG A 41 -2.73 13.61 -22.82
CA ARG A 41 -1.89 12.42 -22.75
C ARG A 41 -2.70 11.20 -23.19
N ARG A 42 -2.07 10.31 -23.93
CA ARG A 42 -2.68 9.06 -24.36
C ARG A 42 -2.51 8.00 -23.26
N VAL A 43 -3.61 7.43 -22.80
CA VAL A 43 -3.63 6.34 -21.79
C VAL A 43 -3.70 4.97 -22.48
N ARG A 44 -4.60 4.86 -23.47
CA ARG A 44 -4.77 3.71 -24.36
C ARG A 44 -5.01 4.14 -25.80
N PRO A 45 -4.90 3.26 -26.79
CA PRO A 45 -5.35 3.57 -28.14
C PRO A 45 -6.78 4.10 -28.18
N GLY A 46 -6.94 5.36 -28.60
CA GLY A 46 -8.25 6.00 -28.68
C GLY A 46 -8.79 6.57 -27.37
N VAL A 47 -8.04 6.49 -26.26
CA VAL A 47 -8.45 7.02 -24.95
C VAL A 47 -7.34 7.92 -24.38
N TYR A 48 -7.74 9.10 -23.94
CA TYR A 48 -6.89 10.20 -23.53
C TYR A 48 -7.29 10.73 -22.16
N VAL A 49 -6.43 11.55 -21.59
CA VAL A 49 -6.63 12.29 -20.35
C VAL A 49 -6.07 13.71 -20.53
N SER A 50 -6.62 14.69 -19.82
CA SER A 50 -6.03 16.04 -19.76
C SER A 50 -4.59 15.94 -19.23
N GLY A 51 -3.65 16.63 -19.88
CA GLY A 51 -2.25 16.65 -19.46
C GLY A 51 -2.04 17.20 -18.05
N PRO A 52 -2.61 18.37 -17.70
CA PRO A 52 -2.62 18.89 -16.34
C PRO A 52 -3.19 17.91 -15.31
N LEU A 53 -4.33 17.27 -15.61
CA LEU A 53 -4.91 16.26 -14.72
C LEU A 53 -3.91 15.12 -14.48
N TRP A 54 -3.37 14.52 -15.55
CA TRP A 54 -2.43 13.41 -15.42
C TRP A 54 -1.19 13.76 -14.58
N ALA A 55 -0.66 14.97 -14.73
CA ALA A 55 0.50 15.43 -13.98
C ALA A 55 0.21 15.62 -12.48
N ALA A 56 -1.04 15.92 -12.11
CA ALA A 56 -1.48 16.06 -10.72
C ALA A 56 -1.78 14.71 -10.05
N LEU A 57 -2.08 13.67 -10.84
CA LEU A 57 -2.43 12.35 -10.32
C LEU A 57 -1.22 11.62 -9.74
N TRP A 58 -1.44 10.97 -8.60
CA TRP A 58 -0.52 10.02 -8.04
C TRP A 58 -0.44 8.75 -8.90
N PRO A 59 0.67 7.97 -8.80
CA PRO A 59 0.83 6.76 -9.61
C PRO A 59 -0.32 5.75 -9.51
N GLU A 60 -0.97 5.59 -8.33
CA GLU A 60 -2.11 4.67 -8.23
C GLU A 60 -3.33 5.20 -8.97
N GLN A 61 -3.59 6.51 -8.89
CA GLN A 61 -4.68 7.16 -9.63
C GLN A 61 -4.45 7.08 -11.15
N GLN A 62 -3.21 7.24 -11.60
CA GLN A 62 -2.83 7.02 -13.00
C GLN A 62 -3.13 5.57 -13.43
N HIS A 63 -2.83 4.59 -12.57
CA HIS A 63 -3.14 3.19 -12.85
C HIS A 63 -4.65 2.89 -12.84
N ARG A 64 -5.44 3.52 -11.95
CA ARG A 64 -6.91 3.42 -11.98
C ARG A 64 -7.49 3.93 -13.29
N LEU A 65 -6.99 5.06 -13.81
CA LEU A 65 -7.35 5.53 -15.16
C LEU A 65 -6.91 4.56 -16.26
N LEU A 66 -5.76 3.91 -16.09
CA LEU A 66 -5.29 2.85 -17.00
C LEU A 66 -6.26 1.67 -17.06
N VAL A 67 -6.74 1.22 -15.89
CA VAL A 67 -7.73 0.15 -15.75
C VAL A 67 -9.02 0.54 -16.47
N ARG A 68 -9.59 1.70 -16.11
CA ARG A 68 -10.82 2.23 -16.73
C ARG A 68 -10.69 2.37 -18.24
N ALA A 69 -9.61 2.95 -18.73
CA ALA A 69 -9.37 3.13 -20.16
C ALA A 69 -9.21 1.80 -20.92
N THR A 70 -8.69 0.76 -20.25
CA THR A 70 -8.54 -0.57 -20.85
C THR A 70 -9.88 -1.28 -20.93
N LEU A 71 -10.69 -1.24 -19.86
CA LEU A 71 -11.99 -1.90 -19.81
C LEU A 71 -13.05 -1.20 -20.67
N LEU A 72 -12.95 0.12 -20.83
CA LEU A 72 -13.79 0.88 -21.77
C LEU A 72 -13.67 0.36 -23.22
N LEU A 73 -12.54 -0.25 -23.56
CA LEU A 73 -12.25 -0.80 -24.89
C LEU A 73 -12.40 -2.33 -24.95
N ALA A 74 -12.75 -2.98 -23.84
CA ALA A 74 -12.84 -4.43 -23.79
C ALA A 74 -14.13 -4.92 -24.47
N GLU A 75 -14.02 -5.98 -25.26
CA GLU A 75 -15.16 -6.59 -25.97
C GLU A 75 -16.06 -7.44 -25.05
N ARG A 76 -15.57 -7.73 -23.84
CA ARG A 76 -16.30 -8.45 -22.80
C ARG A 76 -15.97 -7.89 -21.43
N GLU A 77 -16.81 -8.21 -20.47
CA GLU A 77 -16.61 -7.86 -19.07
C GLU A 77 -15.45 -8.67 -18.47
N TRP A 78 -14.66 -8.01 -17.62
CA TRP A 78 -13.53 -8.61 -16.92
C TRP A 78 -13.60 -8.28 -15.45
N VAL A 79 -13.15 -9.22 -14.61
CA VAL A 79 -12.92 -8.97 -13.19
C VAL A 79 -11.47 -8.53 -13.00
N VAL A 80 -11.26 -7.29 -12.56
CA VAL A 80 -9.92 -6.76 -12.24
C VAL A 80 -9.39 -7.43 -10.98
N SER A 81 -8.12 -7.82 -10.97
CA SER A 81 -7.49 -8.56 -9.87
C SER A 81 -6.04 -8.14 -9.62
N HIS A 82 -5.41 -8.75 -8.59
CA HIS A 82 -4.00 -8.56 -8.24
C HIS A 82 -3.66 -7.07 -8.03
N LEU A 83 -2.48 -6.60 -8.49
CA LEU A 83 -2.07 -5.20 -8.37
C LEU A 83 -3.05 -4.21 -9.04
N SER A 84 -3.72 -4.59 -10.13
CA SER A 84 -4.75 -3.69 -10.70
C SER A 84 -5.94 -3.54 -9.75
N ALA A 85 -6.38 -4.61 -9.09
CA ALA A 85 -7.43 -4.52 -8.08
C ALA A 85 -6.95 -3.77 -6.84
N ALA A 86 -5.70 -3.97 -6.42
CA ALA A 86 -5.12 -3.25 -5.28
C ALA A 86 -5.18 -1.73 -5.51
N ALA A 87 -4.87 -1.25 -6.71
CA ALA A 87 -5.03 0.17 -7.06
C ALA A 87 -6.50 0.62 -7.01
N MET A 88 -7.44 -0.21 -7.48
CA MET A 88 -8.86 0.11 -7.42
C MET A 88 -9.36 0.24 -5.97
N HIS A 89 -8.90 -0.64 -5.07
CA HIS A 89 -9.16 -0.57 -3.63
C HIS A 89 -8.43 0.60 -2.91
N GLY A 90 -7.60 1.37 -3.63
CA GLY A 90 -6.84 2.48 -3.04
C GLY A 90 -5.63 2.04 -2.23
N LEU A 91 -5.15 0.82 -2.41
CA LEU A 91 -3.97 0.31 -1.70
C LEU A 91 -2.70 0.93 -2.29
N GLY A 92 -1.85 1.48 -1.41
CA GLY A 92 -0.51 1.93 -1.80
C GLY A 92 0.41 0.74 -2.12
N THR A 93 1.40 0.96 -2.99
CA THR A 93 2.38 -0.07 -3.36
C THR A 93 3.81 0.48 -3.37
N ILE A 94 4.79 -0.42 -3.38
CA ILE A 94 6.21 -0.09 -3.53
C ILE A 94 6.65 -0.31 -4.99
N GLY A 95 7.28 0.71 -5.56
CA GLY A 95 7.73 0.70 -6.96
C GLY A 95 6.60 1.06 -7.94
N GLY A 96 6.79 0.70 -9.21
CA GLY A 96 5.83 1.01 -10.27
C GLY A 96 4.64 0.03 -10.31
N TRP A 97 3.49 0.55 -10.74
CA TRP A 97 2.32 -0.25 -11.12
C TRP A 97 2.58 -1.00 -12.45
N PRO A 98 1.90 -2.14 -12.69
CA PRO A 98 2.07 -2.89 -13.92
C PRO A 98 1.59 -2.09 -15.13
N SER A 99 2.27 -2.24 -16.27
CA SER A 99 1.90 -1.55 -17.52
C SER A 99 0.64 -2.12 -18.18
N THR A 100 0.30 -3.37 -17.84
CA THR A 100 -0.92 -4.08 -18.26
C THR A 100 -1.94 -4.10 -17.12
N VAL A 101 -3.21 -4.27 -17.47
CA VAL A 101 -4.28 -4.45 -16.50
C VAL A 101 -4.37 -5.93 -16.14
N HIS A 102 -4.24 -6.23 -14.85
CA HIS A 102 -4.37 -7.58 -14.33
C HIS A 102 -5.84 -7.92 -14.10
N VAL A 103 -6.27 -9.04 -14.66
CA VAL A 103 -7.65 -9.53 -14.56
C VAL A 103 -7.65 -11.00 -14.20
N SER A 104 -8.73 -11.47 -13.58
CA SER A 104 -9.00 -12.89 -13.34
C SER A 104 -10.06 -13.38 -14.31
N ASP A 105 -9.85 -14.57 -14.86
CA ASP A 105 -10.84 -15.28 -15.66
C ASP A 105 -10.88 -16.75 -15.21
N PRO A 106 -11.97 -17.19 -14.56
CA PRO A 106 -12.09 -18.57 -14.08
C PRO A 106 -12.17 -19.59 -15.22
N GLU A 107 -12.62 -19.16 -16.42
CA GLU A 107 -12.76 -20.02 -17.60
C GLU A 107 -11.48 -20.06 -18.47
N ALA A 108 -10.44 -19.31 -18.08
CA ALA A 108 -9.20 -19.24 -18.84
C ALA A 108 -8.43 -20.57 -18.79
N ARG A 109 -8.52 -21.34 -19.89
CA ARG A 109 -7.75 -22.59 -20.11
C ARG A 109 -6.25 -22.33 -20.34
N GLY A 110 -5.86 -21.07 -20.60
CA GLY A 110 -4.51 -20.60 -20.93
C GLY A 110 -4.22 -19.21 -20.33
N GLY A 111 -2.95 -18.85 -20.13
CA GLY A 111 -2.58 -17.47 -19.75
C GLY A 111 -2.50 -16.61 -21.00
N ALA A 112 -3.63 -16.03 -21.43
CA ALA A 112 -3.65 -15.15 -22.59
C ALA A 112 -3.28 -13.73 -22.13
N SER A 113 -1.99 -13.39 -22.20
CA SER A 113 -1.60 -11.98 -22.12
C SER A 113 -1.79 -11.35 -23.49
N SER A 114 -2.60 -10.29 -23.56
CA SER A 114 -2.65 -9.41 -24.73
C SER A 114 -1.72 -8.21 -24.50
N ALA A 115 -1.64 -7.30 -25.47
CA ALA A 115 -0.81 -6.10 -25.34
C ALA A 115 -1.18 -5.20 -24.14
N HIS A 116 -2.39 -5.32 -23.59
CA HIS A 116 -2.89 -4.41 -22.56
C HIS A 116 -3.46 -5.11 -21.31
N ILE A 117 -3.69 -6.43 -21.38
CA ILE A 117 -4.33 -7.21 -20.31
C ILE A 117 -3.47 -8.44 -20.01
N THR A 118 -3.23 -8.67 -18.71
CA THR A 118 -2.64 -9.90 -18.18
C THR A 118 -3.74 -10.69 -17.49
N VAL A 119 -4.04 -11.88 -18.02
CA VAL A 119 -5.08 -12.76 -17.47
C VAL A 119 -4.44 -13.77 -16.52
N HIS A 120 -4.88 -13.74 -15.27
CA HIS A 120 -4.52 -14.69 -14.23
C HIS A 120 -5.53 -15.83 -14.19
N ARG A 121 -5.04 -17.06 -14.02
CA ARG A 121 -5.88 -18.24 -13.79
C ARG A 121 -6.19 -18.35 -12.31
N GLY A 122 -7.38 -18.81 -11.95
CA GLY A 122 -7.57 -19.29 -10.58
C GLY A 122 -9.01 -19.53 -10.17
N ALA A 123 -9.26 -20.80 -9.79
CA ALA A 123 -10.24 -21.24 -8.79
C ALA A 123 -11.73 -20.89 -9.08
N PRO A 124 -12.69 -21.25 -8.20
CA PRO A 124 -14.09 -20.83 -8.34
C PRO A 124 -14.16 -19.30 -8.52
N GLY A 125 -15.21 -18.82 -9.19
CA GLY A 125 -15.39 -17.40 -9.48
C GLY A 125 -15.07 -16.53 -8.26
N PRO A 126 -14.25 -15.47 -8.40
CA PRO A 126 -13.84 -14.67 -7.27
C PRO A 126 -15.04 -13.97 -6.65
N ASP A 127 -15.01 -13.75 -5.34
CA ASP A 127 -15.89 -12.76 -4.73
C ASP A 127 -15.56 -11.40 -5.35
N THR A 128 -16.57 -10.69 -5.85
CA THR A 128 -16.40 -9.43 -6.57
C THR A 128 -17.14 -8.28 -5.91
N VAL A 129 -16.62 -7.09 -6.15
CA VAL A 129 -17.21 -5.81 -5.75
C VAL A 129 -17.19 -4.85 -6.94
N LEU A 130 -18.11 -3.90 -6.97
CA LEU A 130 -18.09 -2.80 -7.94
C LEU A 130 -17.36 -1.60 -7.35
N ILE A 131 -16.29 -1.17 -8.01
CA ILE A 131 -15.56 0.07 -7.68
C ILE A 131 -15.56 0.96 -8.91
N ASP A 132 -16.16 2.14 -8.80
CA ASP A 132 -16.33 3.09 -9.92
C ASP A 132 -16.93 2.43 -11.18
N GLY A 133 -17.89 1.51 -10.97
CA GLY A 133 -18.56 0.77 -12.06
C GLY A 133 -17.74 -0.36 -12.69
N ILE A 134 -16.58 -0.72 -12.12
CA ILE A 134 -15.74 -1.83 -12.57
C ILE A 134 -15.87 -3.02 -11.61
N LEU A 135 -16.03 -4.23 -12.15
CA LEU A 135 -15.89 -5.45 -11.37
C LEU A 135 -14.44 -5.66 -10.94
N VAL A 136 -14.24 -5.73 -9.62
CA VAL A 136 -12.94 -5.94 -8.99
C VAL A 136 -13.06 -7.12 -8.02
N THR A 137 -12.00 -7.92 -7.86
CA THR A 137 -11.92 -8.90 -6.77
C THR A 137 -12.18 -8.23 -5.42
N SER A 138 -12.83 -8.93 -4.49
CA SER A 138 -13.05 -8.45 -3.12
C SER A 138 -11.72 -8.06 -2.46
N LEU A 139 -11.75 -7.23 -1.42
CA LEU A 139 -10.53 -6.81 -0.73
C LEU A 139 -9.73 -8.02 -0.21
N PRO A 140 -10.31 -8.98 0.54
CA PRO A 140 -9.57 -10.17 0.98
C PRO A 140 -8.96 -10.97 -0.18
N ARG A 141 -9.72 -11.14 -1.27
CA ARG A 141 -9.24 -11.85 -2.45
C ARG A 141 -8.05 -11.15 -3.10
N THR A 142 -8.15 -9.84 -3.23
CA THR A 142 -7.09 -8.98 -3.79
C THR A 142 -5.81 -9.09 -2.96
N LEU A 143 -5.93 -9.06 -1.62
CA LEU A 143 -4.79 -9.20 -0.73
C LEU A 143 -4.15 -10.59 -0.85
N ALA A 144 -4.94 -11.66 -0.92
CA ALA A 144 -4.43 -13.01 -1.13
C ALA A 144 -3.69 -13.17 -2.48
N ASP A 145 -4.26 -12.62 -3.56
CA ASP A 145 -3.65 -12.64 -4.89
C ASP A 145 -2.31 -11.87 -4.90
N VAL A 146 -2.27 -10.68 -4.29
CA VAL A 146 -1.03 -9.90 -4.15
C VAL A 146 0.00 -10.63 -3.28
N ALA A 147 -0.42 -11.22 -2.16
CA ALA A 147 0.45 -11.97 -1.26
C ALA A 147 1.12 -13.17 -1.96
N ALA A 148 0.40 -13.84 -2.87
CA ALA A 148 0.89 -15.00 -3.60
C ALA A 148 1.74 -14.66 -4.83
N SER A 149 1.67 -13.43 -5.36
CA SER A 149 2.30 -13.07 -6.65
C SER A 149 3.40 -12.02 -6.55
N GLU A 150 3.42 -11.21 -5.50
CA GLU A 150 4.36 -10.10 -5.33
C GLU A 150 5.34 -10.36 -4.18
N PRO A 151 6.59 -9.86 -4.22
CA PRO A 151 7.53 -10.00 -3.11
C PRO A 151 7.03 -9.33 -1.82
N LEU A 152 7.58 -9.70 -0.66
CA LEU A 152 7.19 -9.15 0.66
C LEU A 152 7.18 -7.61 0.69
N SER A 153 8.14 -6.98 0.00
CA SER A 153 8.24 -5.51 -0.10
C SER A 153 7.03 -4.82 -0.75
N ARG A 154 6.17 -5.57 -1.45
CA ARG A 154 4.88 -5.09 -2.00
C ARG A 154 3.68 -5.76 -1.35
N ALA A 155 3.79 -7.05 -1.04
CA ALA A 155 2.71 -7.81 -0.42
C ALA A 155 2.38 -7.29 0.98
N VAL A 156 3.38 -7.09 1.85
CA VAL A 156 3.15 -6.64 3.22
C VAL A 156 2.52 -5.25 3.27
N PRO A 157 3.01 -4.21 2.54
CA PRO A 157 2.32 -2.92 2.53
C PRO A 157 0.86 -2.97 2.06
N ALA A 158 0.53 -3.84 1.10
CA ALA A 158 -0.85 -4.00 0.65
C ALA A 158 -1.72 -4.63 1.74
N ILE A 159 -1.23 -5.69 2.41
CA ILE A 159 -1.95 -6.36 3.51
C ILE A 159 -2.07 -5.43 4.71
N ASP A 160 -1.00 -4.76 5.14
CA ASP A 160 -1.00 -3.74 6.21
C ASP A 160 -2.08 -2.68 5.95
N ALA A 161 -2.19 -2.18 4.71
CA ALA A 161 -3.21 -1.22 4.34
C ALA A 161 -4.63 -1.78 4.46
N GLY A 162 -4.87 -3.01 3.99
CA GLY A 162 -6.18 -3.67 4.14
C GLY A 162 -6.57 -3.92 5.60
N LEU A 163 -5.61 -4.34 6.44
CA LEU A 163 -5.80 -4.49 7.87
C LEU A 163 -6.07 -3.13 8.55
N ARG A 164 -5.37 -2.07 8.14
CA ARG A 164 -5.60 -0.72 8.67
C ARG A 164 -7.01 -0.22 8.33
N MET A 165 -7.51 -0.46 7.11
CA MET A 165 -8.87 -0.05 6.71
C MET A 165 -9.96 -0.66 7.61
N VAL A 166 -9.83 -1.94 7.98
CA VAL A 166 -10.81 -2.57 8.89
C VAL A 166 -10.66 -2.08 10.33
N ARG A 167 -9.43 -1.78 10.78
CA ARG A 167 -9.20 -1.15 12.09
C ARG A 167 -9.81 0.25 12.16
N GLU A 168 -9.65 1.06 11.12
CA GLU A 168 -10.23 2.40 11.03
C GLU A 168 -11.76 2.35 11.02
N SER A 169 -12.33 1.41 10.27
CA SER A 169 -13.77 1.16 10.22
C SER A 169 -14.33 0.72 11.58
N ALA A 170 -13.64 -0.19 12.26
CA ALA A 170 -13.99 -0.64 13.60
C ALA A 170 -13.86 0.49 14.64
N GLY A 171 -12.80 1.29 14.55
CA GLY A 171 -12.59 2.46 15.41
C GLY A 171 -13.70 3.50 15.25
N THR A 172 -14.06 3.82 14.00
CA THR A 172 -15.17 4.73 13.68
C THR A 172 -16.50 4.21 14.23
N SER A 173 -16.77 2.91 14.04
CA SER A 173 -18.00 2.28 14.54
C SER A 173 -18.05 2.25 16.06
N GLY A 174 -16.94 1.93 16.73
CA GLY A 174 -16.83 1.95 18.18
C GLY A 174 -16.99 3.36 18.76
N ALA A 175 -16.38 4.37 18.15
CA ALA A 175 -16.55 5.76 18.54
C ALA A 175 -18.02 6.22 18.41
N ALA A 176 -18.71 5.81 17.33
CA ALA A 176 -20.15 6.07 17.15
C ALA A 176 -21.02 5.38 18.23
N GLN A 177 -20.51 4.32 18.85
CA GLN A 177 -21.14 3.61 19.98
C GLN A 177 -20.68 4.16 21.36
N GLY A 178 -19.91 5.25 21.38
CA GLY A 178 -19.48 5.92 22.62
C GLY A 178 -18.21 5.36 23.25
N LEU A 179 -17.48 4.46 22.57
CA LEU A 179 -16.17 4.03 23.05
C LEU A 179 -15.19 5.20 22.99
N ALA A 180 -14.49 5.45 24.09
CA ALA A 180 -13.46 6.47 24.13
C ALA A 180 -12.31 6.12 23.19
N TRP A 181 -11.80 7.12 22.47
CA TRP A 181 -10.60 6.96 21.65
C TRP A 181 -9.44 6.42 22.50
N ARG A 182 -8.68 5.46 21.94
CA ARG A 182 -7.55 4.78 22.61
C ARG A 182 -7.91 3.96 23.85
N SER A 183 -9.20 3.69 24.12
CA SER A 183 -9.58 2.79 25.21
C SER A 183 -9.17 1.34 24.91
N ALA A 184 -9.05 0.52 25.95
CA ALA A 184 -8.76 -0.91 25.80
C ALA A 184 -9.84 -1.64 24.99
N GLU A 185 -11.10 -1.24 25.15
CA GLU A 185 -12.24 -1.76 24.41
C GLU A 185 -12.13 -1.40 22.92
N MET A 186 -11.77 -0.15 22.59
CA MET A 186 -11.54 0.26 21.21
C MET A 186 -10.37 -0.52 20.58
N GLY A 187 -9.27 -0.67 21.31
CA GLY A 187 -8.12 -1.47 20.88
C GLY A 187 -8.48 -2.95 20.65
N SER A 188 -9.37 -3.50 21.46
CA SER A 188 -9.88 -4.87 21.33
C SER A 188 -10.76 -5.02 20.09
N ALA A 189 -11.69 -4.09 19.86
CA ALA A 189 -12.55 -4.10 18.67
C ALA A 189 -11.73 -3.99 17.37
N GLN A 190 -10.72 -3.13 17.34
CA GLN A 190 -9.80 -3.02 16.20
C GLN A 190 -9.00 -4.29 15.96
N SER A 191 -8.51 -4.93 17.03
CA SER A 191 -7.78 -6.20 16.94
C SER A 191 -8.65 -7.34 16.42
N VAL A 192 -9.90 -7.44 16.87
CA VAL A 192 -10.88 -8.42 16.36
C VAL A 192 -11.17 -8.19 14.88
N ALA A 193 -11.32 -6.94 14.44
CA ALA A 193 -11.52 -6.62 13.03
C ALA A 193 -10.30 -6.99 12.17
N GLU A 194 -9.09 -6.74 12.67
CA GLU A 194 -7.83 -7.14 12.02
C GLU A 194 -7.72 -8.66 11.88
N GLU A 195 -7.99 -9.42 12.95
CA GLU A 195 -7.99 -10.88 12.94
C GLU A 195 -9.03 -11.45 11.97
N GLY A 196 -10.26 -10.91 11.99
CA GLY A 196 -11.30 -11.30 11.04
C GLY A 196 -10.92 -11.04 9.58
N MET A 197 -10.26 -9.91 9.27
CA MET A 197 -9.76 -9.67 7.90
C MET A 197 -8.65 -10.66 7.53
N ARG A 198 -7.74 -10.96 8.46
CA ARG A 198 -6.67 -11.95 8.25
C ARG A 198 -7.23 -13.33 7.94
N ASP A 199 -8.26 -13.76 8.66
CA ASP A 199 -8.97 -15.03 8.42
C ASP A 199 -9.59 -15.07 7.02
N HIS A 200 -10.25 -13.99 6.60
CA HIS A 200 -10.79 -13.91 5.24
C HIS A 200 -9.69 -13.99 4.17
N VAL A 201 -8.53 -13.34 4.38
CA VAL A 201 -7.41 -13.41 3.44
C VAL A 201 -6.83 -14.84 3.38
N HIS A 202 -6.68 -15.54 4.51
CA HIS A 202 -6.26 -16.94 4.53
C HIS A 202 -7.27 -17.84 3.81
N ALA A 203 -8.57 -17.67 4.06
CA ALA A 203 -9.61 -18.44 3.38
C ALA A 203 -9.57 -18.25 1.85
N GLU A 204 -9.30 -17.02 1.38
CA GLU A 204 -9.11 -16.73 -0.04
C GLU A 204 -7.85 -17.39 -0.60
N LEU A 205 -6.74 -17.38 0.14
CA LEU A 205 -5.49 -18.03 -0.24
C LEU A 205 -5.65 -19.55 -0.35
N GLU A 206 -6.33 -20.17 0.62
CA GLU A 206 -6.67 -21.59 0.61
C GLU A 206 -7.56 -21.95 -0.58
N ARG A 207 -8.61 -21.14 -0.83
CA ARG A 207 -9.51 -21.32 -1.97
C ARG A 207 -8.79 -21.16 -3.31
N ALA A 208 -7.91 -20.17 -3.41
CA ALA A 208 -7.06 -19.93 -4.58
C ALA A 208 -6.10 -21.11 -4.84
N ALA A 209 -5.57 -21.70 -3.77
CA ALA A 209 -4.56 -22.74 -3.77
C ALA A 209 -3.44 -22.52 -4.82
N PRO A 210 -2.76 -21.35 -4.82
CA PRO A 210 -1.78 -21.04 -5.84
C PRO A 210 -0.60 -22.02 -5.78
N ARG A 211 -0.26 -22.62 -6.94
CA ARG A 211 0.84 -23.59 -7.04
C ARG A 211 2.21 -23.01 -6.67
N ARG A 212 2.39 -21.70 -6.86
CA ARG A 212 3.60 -20.95 -6.53
C ARG A 212 3.21 -19.77 -5.63
N GLY A 213 4.10 -19.40 -4.72
CA GLY A 213 3.88 -18.25 -3.85
C GLY A 213 3.05 -18.52 -2.60
N TYR A 214 2.41 -19.69 -2.44
CA TYR A 214 1.61 -20.02 -1.24
C TYR A 214 2.36 -19.76 0.08
N ARG A 215 3.56 -20.33 0.23
CA ARG A 215 4.37 -20.16 1.46
C ARG A 215 4.79 -18.71 1.70
N GLN A 216 4.98 -17.95 0.62
CA GLN A 216 5.33 -16.56 0.71
C GLN A 216 4.13 -15.71 1.11
N ALA A 217 2.94 -16.04 0.59
CA ALA A 217 1.69 -15.43 0.98
C ALA A 217 1.41 -15.67 2.47
N GLU A 218 1.52 -16.91 2.94
CA GLU A 218 1.42 -17.26 4.37
C GLU A 218 2.37 -16.41 5.23
N LEU A 219 3.63 -16.30 4.82
CA LEU A 219 4.61 -15.46 5.52
C LEU A 219 4.21 -13.98 5.51
N ALA A 220 3.77 -13.45 4.37
CA ALA A 220 3.38 -12.05 4.23
C ALA A 220 2.15 -11.72 5.08
N ILE A 221 1.14 -12.60 5.07
CA ILE A 221 -0.06 -12.47 5.89
C ILE A 221 0.36 -12.49 7.35
N ALA A 222 1.07 -13.53 7.81
CA ALA A 222 1.53 -13.65 9.19
C ALA A 222 2.37 -12.45 9.67
N PHE A 223 3.20 -11.87 8.80
CA PHE A 223 4.05 -10.73 9.13
C PHE A 223 3.31 -9.37 9.15
N ALA A 224 2.23 -9.24 8.38
CA ALA A 224 1.50 -7.98 8.24
C ALA A 224 0.90 -7.49 9.57
N SER A 225 0.74 -6.19 9.71
CA SER A 225 0.11 -5.52 10.85
C SER A 225 -0.66 -4.28 10.39
N GLY A 226 -1.91 -4.17 10.82
CA GLY A 226 -2.74 -2.98 10.57
C GLY A 226 -2.29 -1.72 11.32
N LEU A 227 -1.25 -1.81 12.16
CA LEU A 227 -0.66 -0.67 12.87
C LEU A 227 0.33 0.12 12.02
N ALA A 228 0.84 -0.40 10.90
CA ALA A 228 1.70 0.41 10.04
C ALA A 228 0.89 1.56 9.42
N GLY A 229 1.29 2.81 9.65
CA GLY A 229 0.58 4.02 9.21
C GLY A 229 0.82 4.37 7.74
N SER A 230 1.89 3.84 7.15
CA SER A 230 2.27 4.16 5.77
C SER A 230 2.99 3.01 5.07
N VAL A 231 3.00 3.07 3.73
CA VAL A 231 3.73 2.11 2.88
C VAL A 231 5.23 2.08 3.21
N GLY A 232 5.81 3.22 3.60
CA GLY A 232 7.21 3.29 3.97
C GLY A 232 7.50 2.68 5.34
N GLU A 233 6.57 2.76 6.28
CA GLU A 233 6.68 2.03 7.55
C GLU A 233 6.63 0.52 7.32
N SER A 234 5.65 0.04 6.54
CA SER A 234 5.55 -1.36 6.15
C SER A 234 6.83 -1.87 5.48
N LEU A 235 7.36 -1.11 4.51
CA LEU A 235 8.62 -1.46 3.84
C LEU A 235 9.80 -1.49 4.83
N THR A 236 9.89 -0.52 5.74
CA THR A 236 10.94 -0.50 6.75
C THR A 236 10.92 -1.77 7.61
N ARG A 237 9.74 -2.22 8.05
CA ARG A 237 9.60 -3.49 8.78
C ARG A 237 10.08 -4.68 7.96
N VAL A 238 9.68 -4.75 6.69
CA VAL A 238 10.14 -5.82 5.78
C VAL A 238 11.67 -5.78 5.67
N ARG A 239 12.29 -4.59 5.58
CA ARG A 239 13.75 -4.47 5.53
C ARG A 239 14.42 -4.91 6.82
N PHE A 240 13.85 -4.62 7.99
CA PHE A 240 14.37 -5.17 9.25
C PHE A 240 14.31 -6.69 9.25
N HIS A 241 13.19 -7.27 8.82
CA HIS A 241 13.02 -8.73 8.71
C HIS A 241 14.04 -9.36 7.76
N GLU A 242 14.16 -8.85 6.54
CA GLU A 242 15.06 -9.36 5.50
C GLU A 242 16.53 -9.36 5.92
N HIS A 243 16.93 -8.41 6.78
CA HIS A 243 18.31 -8.26 7.24
C HIS A 243 18.54 -8.78 8.67
N GLY A 244 17.56 -9.47 9.25
CA GLY A 244 17.69 -10.13 10.55
C GLY A 244 17.76 -9.18 11.74
N PHE A 245 17.13 -8.01 11.65
CA PHE A 245 16.96 -7.09 12.77
C PHE A 245 15.68 -7.41 13.55
N GLU A 246 15.67 -7.02 14.82
CA GLU A 246 14.48 -7.08 15.66
C GLU A 246 13.38 -6.20 15.07
N ILE A 247 12.17 -6.75 14.98
CA ILE A 247 11.00 -6.02 14.49
C ILE A 247 10.50 -5.13 15.63
N PRO A 248 10.44 -3.80 15.44
CA PRO A 248 9.95 -2.88 16.46
C PRO A 248 8.45 -3.02 16.71
N GLU A 249 8.02 -2.61 17.90
CA GLU A 249 6.61 -2.31 18.20
C GLU A 249 6.20 -1.06 17.41
N LEU A 250 4.97 -1.04 16.90
CA LEU A 250 4.47 0.05 16.05
C LEU A 250 3.50 0.95 16.81
N GLN A 251 3.44 2.23 16.41
CA GLN A 251 2.43 3.20 16.85
C GLN A 251 2.31 3.24 18.39
N VAL A 252 3.46 3.31 19.07
CA VAL A 252 3.50 3.28 20.54
C VAL A 252 3.33 4.69 21.08
N THR A 253 2.26 4.90 21.84
CA THR A 253 2.06 6.14 22.60
C THR A 253 2.85 6.09 23.90
N LEU A 254 3.68 7.10 24.14
CA LEU A 254 4.34 7.33 25.42
C LEU A 254 3.83 8.63 26.04
N ALA A 255 3.62 8.62 27.36
CA ALA A 255 3.42 9.83 28.12
C ALA A 255 4.69 10.69 28.05
N ARG A 256 4.57 12.01 28.06
CA ARG A 256 5.69 12.95 28.06
C ARG A 256 5.86 13.59 29.43
N SER A 257 7.08 14.03 29.73
CA SER A 257 7.37 14.69 31.01
C SER A 257 6.61 16.02 31.23
N ASP A 258 6.06 16.61 30.16
CA ASP A 258 5.25 17.83 30.20
C ASP A 258 3.74 17.57 30.21
N ALA A 259 3.34 16.37 30.66
CA ALA A 259 1.94 15.92 30.74
C ALA A 259 1.21 15.83 29.38
N GLY A 260 1.95 15.83 28.26
CA GLY A 260 1.43 15.48 26.94
C GLY A 260 1.62 13.99 26.61
N GLU A 261 1.21 13.60 25.41
CA GLU A 261 1.50 12.29 24.81
C GLU A 261 2.28 12.49 23.50
N ALA A 262 3.03 11.48 23.08
CA ALA A 262 3.59 11.38 21.74
C ALA A 262 3.49 9.96 21.21
N ASP A 263 3.10 9.86 19.95
CA ASP A 263 3.00 8.61 19.21
C ASP A 263 4.30 8.39 18.44
N LEU A 264 4.86 7.20 18.56
CA LEU A 264 6.10 6.79 17.91
C LEU A 264 5.79 5.73 16.85
N ASP A 265 6.30 5.92 15.63
CA ASP A 265 6.11 4.93 14.56
C ASP A 265 6.74 3.59 14.93
N PHE A 266 7.94 3.62 15.56
CA PHE A 266 8.71 2.44 15.92
C PHE A 266 9.29 2.55 17.34
N LEU A 267 9.17 1.48 18.11
CA LEU A 267 9.82 1.35 19.42
C LEU A 267 10.49 -0.03 19.57
N TRP A 268 11.80 -0.03 19.82
CA TRP A 268 12.52 -1.19 20.36
C TRP A 268 12.58 -1.07 21.88
N ARG A 269 11.56 -1.63 22.55
CA ARG A 269 11.34 -1.47 23.98
C ARG A 269 12.51 -1.98 24.83
N GLY A 270 13.11 -3.11 24.45
CA GLY A 270 14.23 -3.72 25.18
C GLY A 270 15.46 -2.81 25.32
N ILE A 271 15.69 -1.92 24.36
CA ILE A 271 16.79 -0.94 24.38
C ILE A 271 16.31 0.51 24.53
N ARG A 272 15.00 0.72 24.76
CA ARG A 272 14.34 2.03 24.83
C ARG A 272 14.72 2.95 23.66
N LYS A 273 14.69 2.41 22.44
CA LYS A 273 15.02 3.17 21.22
C LYS A 273 13.76 3.44 20.43
N ALA A 274 13.57 4.68 20.00
CA ALA A 274 12.51 5.04 19.08
C ALA A 274 13.01 5.26 17.65
N GLY A 275 12.11 5.09 16.69
CA GLY A 275 12.31 5.40 15.29
C GLY A 275 11.10 6.10 14.71
N GLU A 276 11.31 7.03 13.78
CA GLU A 276 10.24 7.63 12.98
C GLU A 276 10.56 7.56 11.50
N TYR A 277 9.55 7.20 10.72
CA TYR A 277 9.62 7.21 9.27
C TYR A 277 9.00 8.50 8.73
N ASP A 278 9.85 9.40 8.27
CA ASP A 278 9.38 10.65 7.67
C ASP A 278 9.25 10.47 6.16
N GLY A 279 8.04 10.08 5.71
CA GLY A 279 7.75 9.78 4.30
C GLY A 279 8.03 10.93 3.31
N LYS A 280 8.31 12.12 3.83
CA LYS A 280 8.86 13.28 3.14
C LYS A 280 9.82 13.94 4.11
N PHE A 281 11.08 14.12 3.76
CA PHE A 281 11.75 15.29 4.31
C PHE A 281 10.81 16.50 4.06
N LYS A 282 10.32 17.13 5.12
CA LYS A 282 9.56 18.40 5.08
C LYS A 282 10.36 19.57 4.48
N TYR A 283 11.44 19.32 3.72
CA TYR A 283 12.30 20.34 3.11
C TYR A 283 12.71 19.97 1.68
N THR A 284 11.74 19.87 0.79
CA THR A 284 12.01 20.12 -0.63
C THR A 284 10.94 21.07 -1.15
N ARG A 285 11.25 22.37 -1.04
CA ARG A 285 10.48 23.55 -1.51
C ARG A 285 9.13 23.79 -0.80
N GLY A 286 9.20 24.57 0.28
CA GLY A 286 8.03 25.23 0.87
C GLY A 286 7.25 24.31 1.80
N ALA A 287 7.55 24.39 3.09
CA ALA A 287 6.58 23.98 4.10
C ALA A 287 5.24 24.64 3.76
N ILE A 288 4.15 23.87 3.86
CA ILE A 288 2.83 24.44 4.09
C ILE A 288 2.90 25.02 5.51
N VAL A 289 3.53 26.19 5.60
CA VAL A 289 3.19 27.19 6.60
C VAL A 289 1.73 27.49 6.30
N LYS A 290 0.81 27.14 7.20
CA LYS A 290 -0.48 27.85 7.20
C LYS A 290 -0.13 29.34 7.17
N PRO A 291 -0.72 30.17 6.29
CA PRO A 291 -0.35 31.58 6.19
C PRO A 291 -0.22 32.20 7.60
N GLY A 292 1.02 32.55 8.00
CA GLY A 292 1.30 33.13 9.33
C GLY A 292 2.01 32.25 10.39
N GLN A 293 2.41 31.00 10.11
CA GLN A 293 3.25 30.23 11.06
C GLN A 293 4.76 30.40 10.80
N ASP A 294 5.55 30.67 11.84
CA ASP A 294 7.01 30.75 11.75
C ASP A 294 7.64 29.35 11.65
N PRO A 295 8.42 29.03 10.60
CA PRO A 295 9.19 27.78 10.51
C PRO A 295 10.08 27.51 11.73
N GLY A 296 10.60 28.55 12.40
CA GLY A 296 11.39 28.43 13.63
C GLY A 296 10.59 27.88 14.80
N GLU A 297 9.33 28.29 14.96
CA GLU A 297 8.44 27.79 16.01
C GLU A 297 8.06 26.32 15.80
N ILE A 298 7.92 25.88 14.55
CA ILE A 298 7.64 24.48 14.23
C ILE A 298 8.82 23.61 14.68
N VAL A 299 10.05 23.97 14.29
CA VAL A 299 11.27 23.25 14.68
C VAL A 299 11.48 23.27 16.20
N PHE A 300 11.22 24.40 16.85
CA PHE A 300 11.32 24.52 18.30
C PHE A 300 10.27 23.66 19.02
N SER A 301 9.03 23.65 18.54
CA SER A 301 7.95 22.80 19.08
C SER A 301 8.28 21.32 18.91
N GLU A 302 8.83 20.92 17.77
CA GLU A 302 9.24 19.54 17.50
C GLU A 302 10.37 19.11 18.45
N LYS A 303 11.37 19.98 18.65
CA LYS A 303 12.47 19.74 19.57
C LYS A 303 11.99 19.61 21.02
N ARG A 304 11.04 20.44 21.46
CA ARG A 304 10.44 20.34 22.80
C ARG A 304 9.66 19.04 22.99
N ARG A 305 8.99 18.52 21.95
CA ARG A 305 8.31 17.21 22.01
C ARG A 305 9.32 16.08 22.17
N GLU A 306 10.43 16.13 21.44
CA GLU A 306 11.51 15.14 21.55
C GLU A 306 12.22 15.20 22.92
N ASP A 307 12.53 16.40 23.41
CA ASP A 307 13.17 16.58 24.72
C ASP A 307 12.28 16.06 25.86
N ALA A 308 10.95 16.14 25.72
CA ALA A 308 10.00 15.61 26.69
C ALA A 308 9.91 14.06 26.71
N LEU A 309 10.43 13.39 25.68
CA LEU A 309 10.54 11.93 25.59
C LEU A 309 11.90 11.38 26.06
N ARG A 310 12.95 12.22 26.13
CA ARG A 310 14.30 11.82 26.55
C ARG A 310 14.37 11.02 27.86
N PRO A 311 13.56 11.29 28.90
CA PRO A 311 13.62 10.48 30.13
C PRO A 311 13.27 9.00 29.91
N GLN A 312 12.50 8.69 28.87
CA GLN A 312 11.99 7.35 28.58
C GLN A 312 12.74 6.65 27.44
N LEU A 313 13.48 7.39 26.61
CA LEU A 313 14.22 6.87 25.46
C LEU A 313 15.72 7.06 25.63
N ASN A 314 16.50 6.02 25.30
CA ASN A 314 17.95 6.10 25.22
C ASN A 314 18.41 6.80 23.94
N SER A 315 17.67 6.62 22.84
CA SER A 315 17.97 7.27 21.56
C SER A 315 16.73 7.30 20.66
N MET A 316 16.73 8.24 19.71
CA MET A 316 15.71 8.38 18.68
C MET A 316 16.42 8.56 17.34
N THR A 317 15.87 7.98 16.27
CA THR A 317 16.41 8.15 14.92
C THR A 317 15.28 8.35 13.91
N ARG A 318 15.53 9.12 12.86
CA ARG A 318 14.56 9.40 11.80
C ARG A 318 15.16 9.05 10.46
N TRP A 319 14.35 8.55 9.55
CA TRP A 319 14.81 8.22 8.20
C TRP A 319 13.72 8.44 7.16
N VAL A 320 14.16 8.51 5.90
CA VAL A 320 13.32 8.78 4.73
C VAL A 320 13.53 7.71 3.65
N TRP A 321 12.80 7.81 2.55
CA TRP A 321 12.89 6.90 1.40
C TRP A 321 14.32 6.59 0.94
N ASP A 322 15.20 7.60 0.89
CA ASP A 322 16.59 7.46 0.44
C ASP A 322 17.43 6.50 1.29
N VAL A 323 16.98 6.24 2.53
CA VAL A 323 17.60 5.26 3.43
C VAL A 323 16.97 3.88 3.23
N VAL A 324 15.64 3.79 3.09
CA VAL A 324 14.90 2.51 3.07
C VAL A 324 15.03 1.78 1.73
N PHE A 325 15.08 2.52 0.62
CA PHE A 325 15.12 1.92 -0.72
C PHE A 325 16.45 1.20 -1.01
N PRO A 326 17.63 1.85 -0.85
CA PRO A 326 18.90 1.22 -1.19
C PRO A 326 19.32 0.23 -0.08
N PRO A 327 19.44 -1.09 -0.36
CA PRO A 327 19.68 -2.08 0.69
C PRO A 327 20.94 -1.82 1.53
N LEU A 328 22.03 -1.38 0.89
CA LEU A 328 23.28 -1.08 1.59
C LEU A 328 23.18 0.18 2.45
N ALA A 329 22.44 1.20 2.00
CA ALA A 329 22.21 2.41 2.79
C ALA A 329 21.39 2.08 4.04
N PHE A 330 20.32 1.28 3.87
CA PHE A 330 19.50 0.82 4.97
C PHE A 330 20.31 0.01 5.99
N LEU A 331 21.10 -0.95 5.54
CA LEU A 331 21.96 -1.78 6.40
C LEU A 331 22.94 -0.94 7.22
N ARG A 332 23.62 0.00 6.57
CA ARG A 332 24.58 0.89 7.21
C ARG A 332 23.88 1.75 8.25
N PHE A 333 22.80 2.43 7.86
CA PHE A 333 22.00 3.26 8.75
C PHE A 333 21.50 2.47 9.98
N THR A 334 20.95 1.29 9.77
CA THR A 334 20.36 0.47 10.82
C THR A 334 21.40 0.03 11.85
N ARG A 335 22.62 -0.32 11.39
CA ARG A 335 23.75 -0.64 12.27
C ARG A 335 24.26 0.58 13.03
N GLU A 336 24.47 1.70 12.34
CA GLU A 336 24.93 2.95 12.96
C GLU A 336 23.91 3.49 13.97
N ALA A 337 22.62 3.29 13.71
CA ALA A 337 21.54 3.64 14.62
C ALA A 337 21.44 2.70 15.85
N GLY A 338 22.17 1.59 15.88
CA GLY A 338 22.15 0.64 16.99
C GLY A 338 20.84 -0.15 17.10
N VAL A 339 20.19 -0.44 15.97
CA VAL A 339 19.01 -1.32 15.96
C VAL A 339 19.46 -2.76 16.27
N PRO A 340 18.81 -3.45 17.22
CA PRO A 340 19.24 -4.77 17.66
C PRO A 340 18.99 -5.83 16.58
N LEU A 341 19.88 -6.83 16.52
CA LEU A 341 19.66 -8.02 15.71
C LEU A 341 18.56 -8.88 16.33
N ALA A 342 17.76 -9.53 15.49
CA ALA A 342 16.77 -10.50 15.95
C ALA A 342 17.48 -11.61 16.74
N SER A 343 16.96 -11.89 17.94
CA SER A 343 17.46 -13.03 18.72
C SER A 343 17.23 -14.31 17.93
N PRO A 344 18.24 -15.20 17.80
CA PRO A 344 18.02 -16.51 17.22
C PRO A 344 16.91 -17.19 18.01
N VAL A 345 15.83 -17.59 17.33
CA VAL A 345 14.82 -18.47 17.94
C VAL A 345 15.58 -19.73 18.36
N ARG A 346 15.84 -19.89 19.67
CA ARG A 346 16.30 -21.17 20.21
C ARG A 346 15.15 -22.15 20.01
N GLY A 347 15.15 -22.82 18.86
CA GLY A 347 14.20 -23.89 18.60
C GLY A 347 14.26 -24.87 19.77
N ARG A 348 13.09 -25.22 20.33
CA ARG A 348 12.96 -26.39 21.19
C ARG A 348 13.50 -27.59 20.40
N ARG A 349 14.77 -27.96 20.63
CA ARG A 349 15.28 -29.29 20.29
C ARG A 349 14.61 -30.24 21.27
N GLY A 350 13.57 -30.93 20.82
CA GLY A 350 12.84 -31.89 21.63
C GLY A 350 11.66 -32.49 20.89
N GLU A 351 11.93 -33.17 19.78
CA GLU A 351 11.32 -34.46 19.39
C GLU A 351 11.77 -34.81 17.98
N SER A 352 12.88 -35.52 17.91
CA SER A 352 13.38 -36.18 16.70
C SER A 352 12.47 -37.38 16.41
N THR A 353 11.50 -37.22 15.51
CA THR A 353 10.89 -38.37 14.83
C THR A 353 11.96 -39.02 13.95
N ARG A 354 12.58 -40.07 14.49
CA ARG A 354 13.39 -41.02 13.71
C ARG A 354 12.48 -41.68 12.67
N SER A 355 12.49 -41.21 11.43
CA SER A 355 12.07 -42.03 10.29
C SER A 355 13.29 -42.69 9.69
N ARG A 356 13.36 -44.01 9.85
CA ARG A 356 14.36 -44.89 9.25
C ARG A 356 14.16 -44.90 7.74
N PHE A 357 15.14 -44.43 6.99
CA PHE A 357 15.36 -44.93 5.63
C PHE A 357 16.12 -46.26 5.77
N VAL A 358 15.40 -47.37 5.54
CA VAL A 358 16.00 -48.66 5.20
C VAL A 358 16.19 -48.65 3.69
N VAL A 359 17.42 -48.82 3.26
CA VAL A 359 17.81 -49.10 1.88
C VAL A 359 17.49 -50.56 1.61
N GLY A 360 16.76 -50.82 0.52
CA GLY A 360 16.50 -52.11 -0.09
C GLY A 360 16.16 -51.89 -1.54
#